data_AF-A0A4W5MIG9-F1
#
_entry.id   AF-A0A4W5MIG9-F1
#
_cell.length_a   1.000
_cell.length_b   1.000
_cell.length_c   1.000
_cell.angle_alpha   90.00
_cell.angle_beta   90.00
_cell.angle_gamma   90.00
#
_symmetry.space_group_name_H-M   'P 1'
#
loop_
_entity.id
_entity.type
_entity.pdbx_description
1 polymer ?
#
loop_
_entity_poly.entity_id
_entity_poly.type
_entity_poly.pdbx_seq_one_letter_code
_entity_poly.pdbx_strand_id
1 'polypeptide(L)'
;MYSSHSFCEECLRKYWKDMEIFLCPVCRKECSSEEPSQSLALKSLCESFQRGNEKEKGSQDICQLHGEKLKLFCFDDKQPICVVCHTSKKHKGHDCYPIEEAMPDLKSEIKAPLQSKLEKMTTAKLEDENCMEHLMVQGQLGEEQIRGVFKKFYQFLEEEEAARIAALKKEQQLKYEVMRERVEKLTENILSEPIVHLQKLLQMLRWGQEHSLTWPSMLDV
;
A
#
# COMPACT_ATOMS: atom_id res chain seq x y z
N MET A 1 30.67 0.32 13.29
CA MET A 1 30.35 1.29 14.37
C MET A 1 28.97 1.89 14.15
N TYR A 2 27.90 1.31 14.73
CA TYR A 2 26.63 2.03 14.99
C TYR A 2 25.85 1.29 16.08
N SER A 3 26.23 1.49 17.34
CA SER A 3 25.29 1.30 18.45
C SER A 3 25.65 2.26 19.57
N SER A 4 24.88 3.34 19.67
CA SER A 4 24.83 4.25 20.81
C SER A 4 24.22 3.62 22.06
N HIS A 5 23.86 2.33 22.01
CA HIS A 5 23.35 1.58 23.14
C HIS A 5 24.51 0.94 23.89
N SER A 6 24.58 1.26 25.18
CA SER A 6 25.57 0.71 26.09
C SER A 6 24.89 -0.17 27.13
N PHE A 7 25.52 -1.27 27.48
CA PHE A 7 24.99 -2.26 28.41
C PHE A 7 26.05 -2.64 29.43
N CYS A 8 25.62 -3.19 30.56
CA CYS A 8 26.53 -3.85 31.47
C CYS A 8 27.17 -5.07 30.78
N GLU A 9 28.48 -5.27 30.95
CA GLU A 9 29.20 -6.35 30.25
C GLU A 9 28.58 -7.72 30.54
N GLU A 10 28.27 -7.99 31.81
CA GLU A 10 27.65 -9.23 32.25
C GLU A 10 26.26 -9.45 31.62
N CYS A 11 25.47 -8.38 31.52
CA CYS A 11 24.13 -8.38 30.92
C CYS A 11 24.21 -8.72 29.43
N LEU A 12 25.21 -8.15 28.74
CA LEU A 12 25.41 -8.34 27.32
C LEU A 12 25.95 -9.74 27.02
N ARG A 13 26.92 -10.23 27.81
CA ARG A 13 27.43 -11.61 27.72
C ARG A 13 26.34 -12.64 27.98
N LYS A 14 25.46 -12.40 28.95
CA LYS A 14 24.31 -13.28 29.21
C LYS A 14 23.34 -13.31 28.02
N TYR A 15 23.13 -12.17 27.36
CA TYR A 15 22.26 -12.09 26.19
C TYR A 15 22.85 -12.79 24.95
N TRP A 16 24.17 -12.76 24.79
CA TRP A 16 24.87 -13.40 23.66
C TRP A 16 25.22 -14.87 23.88
N LYS A 17 24.96 -15.42 25.07
CA LYS A 17 25.45 -16.74 25.49
C LYS A 17 25.16 -17.89 24.51
N ASP A 18 24.02 -17.86 23.83
CA ASP A 18 23.55 -18.92 22.93
C ASP A 18 23.31 -18.41 21.50
N MET A 19 23.94 -17.30 21.10
CA MET A 19 23.74 -16.69 19.78
C MET A 19 24.96 -16.88 18.87
N GLU A 20 24.71 -17.33 17.64
CA GLU A 20 25.73 -17.43 16.58
C GLU A 20 26.11 -16.06 16.00
N ILE A 21 25.23 -15.06 16.16
CA ILE A 21 25.40 -13.70 15.64
C ILE A 21 25.13 -12.71 16.78
N PHE A 22 26.09 -11.82 17.04
CA PHE A 22 25.97 -10.82 18.10
C PHE A 22 25.05 -9.68 17.67
N LEU A 23 23.85 -9.62 18.25
CA LEU A 23 22.89 -8.55 17.98
C LEU A 23 22.79 -7.57 19.15
N CYS A 24 22.54 -6.30 18.86
CA CYS A 24 22.19 -5.31 19.88
C CYS A 24 20.81 -5.64 20.48
N PRO A 25 20.67 -5.76 21.82
CA PRO A 25 19.39 -6.04 22.47
C PRO A 25 18.27 -5.05 22.15
N VAL A 26 18.64 -3.80 21.84
CA VAL A 26 17.68 -2.70 21.63
C VAL A 26 17.31 -2.55 20.15
N CYS A 27 18.29 -2.42 19.27
CA CYS A 27 18.05 -2.14 17.85
C CYS A 27 18.23 -3.34 16.93
N ARG A 28 18.62 -4.50 17.46
CA ARG A 28 18.82 -5.77 16.74
C ARG A 28 19.77 -5.69 15.55
N LYS A 29 20.64 -4.67 15.51
CA LYS A 29 21.72 -4.56 14.53
C LYS A 29 22.89 -5.46 14.93
N GLU A 30 23.56 -6.04 13.94
CA GLU A 30 24.79 -6.82 14.12
C GLU A 30 25.91 -5.98 14.74
N CYS A 31 26.52 -6.56 15.76
CA CYS A 31 27.67 -6.05 16.47
C CYS A 31 28.95 -6.65 15.87
N SER A 32 29.92 -5.80 15.58
CA SER A 32 31.12 -6.17 14.80
C SER A 32 32.19 -6.92 15.59
N SER A 33 31.99 -7.24 16.87
CA SER A 33 32.99 -7.86 17.74
C SER A 33 32.36 -8.60 18.92
N GLU A 34 32.95 -9.75 19.27
CA GLU A 34 32.69 -10.54 20.48
C GLU A 34 33.11 -9.80 21.77
N GLU A 35 34.05 -8.85 21.63
CA GLU A 35 34.40 -7.85 22.64
C GLU A 35 33.83 -6.48 22.24
N PRO A 36 32.69 -6.06 22.81
CA PRO A 36 32.10 -4.76 22.53
C PRO A 36 32.99 -3.66 23.12
N SER A 37 33.18 -2.58 22.37
CA SER A 37 33.98 -1.43 22.82
C SER A 37 33.45 -0.89 24.14
N GLN A 38 34.30 -0.81 25.16
CA GLN A 38 33.92 -0.27 26.46
C GLN A 38 33.55 1.22 26.33
N SER A 39 32.37 1.60 26.80
CA SER A 39 32.00 3.00 26.92
C SER A 39 32.80 3.63 28.07
N LEU A 40 33.86 4.37 27.72
CA LEU A 40 34.70 5.08 28.69
C LEU A 40 33.87 6.07 29.54
N ALA A 41 32.81 6.65 28.97
CA ALA A 41 31.90 7.53 29.68
C ALA A 41 31.12 6.79 30.79
N LEU A 42 30.56 5.60 30.49
CA LEU A 42 29.83 4.81 31.49
C LEU A 42 30.77 4.16 32.50
N LYS A 43 31.95 3.70 32.07
CA LYS A 43 32.98 3.21 32.99
C LYS A 43 33.38 4.32 33.97
N SER A 44 33.63 5.52 33.47
CA SER A 44 33.93 6.69 34.31
C SER A 44 32.80 7.04 35.27
N LEU A 45 31.53 6.94 34.82
CA LEU A 45 30.36 7.17 35.67
C LEU A 45 30.23 6.10 36.77
N CYS A 46 30.36 4.81 36.43
CA CYS A 46 30.33 3.71 37.40
C CYS A 46 31.47 3.81 38.41
N GLU A 47 32.69 4.09 37.94
CA GLU A 47 33.85 4.32 38.83
C GLU A 47 33.67 5.59 39.67
N SER A 48 33.04 6.65 39.14
CA SER A 48 32.73 7.86 39.92
C SER A 48 31.66 7.59 40.98
N PHE A 49 30.71 6.71 40.69
CA PHE A 49 29.68 6.28 41.65
C PHE A 49 30.29 5.41 42.76
N GLN A 50 31.25 4.54 42.42
CA GLN A 50 32.03 3.75 43.38
C GLN A 50 32.97 4.63 44.24
N ARG A 51 33.52 5.70 43.65
CA ARG A 51 34.31 6.73 44.35
C ARG A 51 33.44 7.76 45.09
N GLY A 52 32.12 7.72 44.91
CA GLY A 52 31.16 8.75 45.27
C GLY A 52 30.79 8.87 46.75
N ASN A 53 31.46 8.15 47.65
CA ASN A 53 31.24 8.33 49.10
C ASN A 53 32.15 9.40 49.73
N GLU A 54 33.12 9.97 49.01
CA GLU A 54 33.91 11.09 49.51
C GLU A 54 34.16 12.15 48.42
N LYS A 55 33.37 13.23 48.50
CA LYS A 55 33.69 14.63 48.13
C LYS A 55 33.90 15.01 46.64
N GLU A 56 33.15 16.07 46.32
CA GLU A 56 33.44 17.15 45.35
C GLU A 56 33.31 16.88 43.83
N LYS A 57 32.46 17.72 43.21
CA LYS A 57 32.20 17.91 41.77
C LYS A 57 33.45 18.37 40.97
N GLY A 58 34.58 17.69 41.07
CA GLY A 58 35.86 18.22 40.58
C GLY A 58 36.55 17.44 39.45
N SER A 59 36.08 16.27 39.03
CA SER A 59 36.90 15.39 38.17
C SER A 59 36.78 15.64 36.67
N GLN A 60 35.75 16.36 36.19
CA GLN A 60 35.60 16.70 34.75
C GLN A 60 36.30 18.01 34.36
N ASP A 61 36.72 18.82 35.34
CA ASP A 61 37.32 20.13 35.09
C ASP A 61 38.85 20.12 35.27
N ILE A 62 39.51 18.96 35.19
CA ILE A 62 40.96 18.85 35.40
C ILE A 62 41.66 18.37 34.12
N CYS A 63 42.74 19.07 33.75
CA CYS A 63 43.60 18.71 32.65
C CYS A 63 44.37 17.43 32.96
N GLN A 64 44.18 16.39 32.15
CA GLN A 64 44.83 15.09 32.35
C GLN A 64 46.35 15.14 32.21
N LEU A 65 46.91 16.13 31.49
CA LEU A 65 48.35 16.26 31.29
C LEU A 65 49.05 16.97 32.45
N HIS A 66 48.36 17.86 33.15
CA HIS A 66 48.98 18.77 34.11
C HIS A 66 48.37 18.69 35.51
N GLY A 67 47.25 17.97 35.69
CA GLY A 67 46.53 17.92 36.97
C GLY A 67 45.85 19.24 37.37
N GLU A 68 45.85 20.22 36.48
CA GLU A 68 45.38 21.58 36.74
C GLU A 68 43.95 21.82 36.25
N LYS A 69 43.21 22.73 36.90
CA LYS A 69 41.83 23.03 36.48
C LYS A 69 41.80 23.63 35.07
N LEU A 70 40.88 23.14 34.25
CA LEU A 70 40.51 23.67 32.94
C LEU A 70 39.72 24.96 33.16
N LYS A 71 40.33 26.09 32.82
CA LYS A 71 39.75 27.43 33.04
C LYS A 71 39.68 28.27 31.78
N LEU A 72 40.37 27.84 30.72
CA LEU A 72 40.45 28.55 29.45
C LEU A 72 39.83 27.68 28.36
N PHE A 73 39.28 28.30 27.32
CA PHE A 73 38.83 27.64 26.10
C PHE A 73 39.70 28.09 24.94
N CYS A 74 40.28 27.13 24.22
CA CYS A 74 41.03 27.37 22.98
C CYS A 74 40.06 27.30 21.80
N PHE A 75 39.90 28.39 21.05
CA PHE A 75 38.97 28.46 19.91
C PHE A 75 39.50 27.72 18.67
N ASP A 76 40.81 27.75 18.44
CA ASP A 76 41.44 27.03 17.32
C ASP A 76 41.25 25.51 17.45
N ASP A 77 41.47 24.98 18.65
CA ASP A 77 41.35 23.54 18.92
C ASP A 77 39.97 23.12 19.44
N LYS A 78 39.06 24.08 19.65
CA LYS A 78 37.69 23.90 20.17
C LYS A 78 37.62 23.03 21.43
N GLN A 79 38.52 23.26 22.38
CA GLN A 79 38.60 22.47 23.60
C GLN A 79 38.96 23.31 24.84
N PRO A 80 38.49 22.92 26.04
CA PRO A 80 38.93 23.51 27.28
C PRO A 80 40.37 23.11 27.60
N ILE A 81 41.17 24.05 28.08
CA ILE A 81 42.57 23.87 28.45
C ILE A 81 42.85 24.48 29.84
N CYS A 82 43.90 23.99 30.51
CA CYS A 82 44.38 24.62 31.74
C CYS A 82 45.37 25.75 31.42
N VAL A 83 45.71 26.55 32.44
CA VAL A 83 46.66 27.66 32.31
C VAL A 83 48.07 27.22 31.89
N VAL A 84 48.47 25.99 32.22
CA VAL A 84 49.75 25.41 31.80
C VAL A 84 49.74 25.00 30.33
N CYS A 85 48.61 24.47 29.83
CA CYS A 85 48.43 24.19 28.41
C CYS A 85 48.56 25.47 27.57
N HIS A 86 48.00 26.58 28.04
CA HIS A 86 48.04 27.86 27.32
C HIS A 86 49.47 28.37 27.08
N THR A 87 50.39 28.18 28.04
CA THR A 87 51.79 28.58 27.90
C THR A 87 52.65 27.53 27.17
N SER A 88 52.10 26.34 26.93
CA SER A 88 52.79 25.28 26.21
C SER A 88 52.99 25.64 24.73
N LYS A 89 53.99 25.01 24.10
CA LYS A 89 54.21 25.16 22.65
C LYS A 89 52.99 24.73 21.81
N LYS A 90 52.11 23.88 22.35
CA LYS A 90 50.94 23.33 21.65
C LYS A 90 49.87 24.38 21.36
N HIS A 91 49.66 25.33 22.27
CA HIS A 91 48.63 26.37 22.15
C HIS A 91 49.23 27.77 21.97
N LYS A 92 50.51 27.83 21.56
CA LYS A 92 51.22 29.09 21.42
C LYS A 92 50.65 29.87 20.24
N GLY A 93 50.05 31.03 20.53
CA GLY A 93 49.44 31.90 19.53
C GLY A 93 48.02 31.51 19.14
N HIS A 94 47.39 30.57 19.85
CA HIS A 94 45.96 30.28 19.71
C HIS A 94 45.13 31.28 20.51
N ASP A 95 43.91 31.54 20.03
CA ASP A 95 42.96 32.40 20.71
C ASP A 95 42.33 31.66 21.89
N CYS A 96 42.75 32.03 23.09
CA CYS A 96 42.36 31.38 24.34
C CYS A 96 41.75 32.39 25.31
N TYR A 97 40.52 32.13 25.76
CA TYR A 97 39.78 33.00 26.68
C TYR A 97 39.30 32.22 27.90
N PRO A 98 39.09 32.86 29.06
CA PRO A 98 38.39 32.25 30.18
C PRO A 98 37.08 31.61 29.72
N ILE A 99 36.78 30.42 30.23
CA ILE A 99 35.57 29.67 29.83
C ILE A 99 34.32 30.52 30.09
N GLU A 100 34.29 31.26 31.19
CA GLU A 100 33.18 32.14 31.56
C GLU A 100 32.96 33.26 30.54
N GLU A 101 34.04 33.76 29.92
CA GLU A 101 34.00 34.80 28.88
C GLU A 101 33.64 34.23 27.51
N ALA A 102 34.12 33.03 27.18
CA ALA A 102 33.85 32.34 25.90
C ALA A 102 32.45 31.69 25.83
N MET A 103 31.87 31.38 26.99
CA MET A 103 30.60 30.62 27.09
C MET A 103 29.40 31.29 26.40
N PRO A 104 29.16 32.61 26.53
CA PRO A 104 28.07 33.28 25.83
C PRO A 104 28.20 33.16 24.32
N ASP A 105 29.41 33.36 23.77
CA ASP A 105 29.68 33.33 22.34
C ASP A 105 29.48 31.92 21.77
N LEU A 106 30.07 30.90 22.40
CA LEU A 106 29.88 29.49 22.02
C LEU A 106 28.41 29.06 22.06
N LYS A 107 27.66 29.50 23.10
CA LYS A 107 26.22 29.22 23.19
C LYS A 107 25.45 29.90 22.06
N SER A 108 25.80 31.14 21.73
CA SER A 108 25.14 31.88 20.65
C SER A 108 25.40 31.25 19.28
N GLU A 109 26.64 30.80 19.05
CA GLU A 109 27.08 30.17 17.80
C GLU A 109 26.38 28.84 17.53
N ILE A 110 26.08 28.06 18.59
CA ILE A 110 25.39 26.76 18.48
C ILE A 110 23.86 26.92 18.46
N LYS A 111 23.32 27.95 19.13
CA LYS A 111 21.87 28.14 19.27
C LYS A 111 21.17 28.35 17.93
N ALA A 112 21.68 29.24 17.07
CA ALA A 112 21.05 29.55 15.80
C ALA A 112 21.03 28.36 14.82
N PRO A 113 22.13 27.60 14.61
CA PRO A 113 22.12 26.38 13.81
C PRO A 113 21.16 25.31 14.32
N LEU A 114 21.08 25.13 15.65
CA LEU A 114 20.16 24.16 16.24
C LEU A 114 18.70 24.56 16.04
N GLN A 115 18.37 25.84 16.23
CA GLN A 115 17.02 26.36 15.98
C GLN A 115 16.63 26.19 14.52
N SER A 116 17.50 26.60 13.58
CA SER A 116 17.25 26.43 12.16
C SER A 116 17.09 24.97 11.75
N LYS A 117 17.90 24.07 12.32
CA LYS A 117 17.78 22.62 12.06
C LYS A 117 16.47 22.06 12.62
N LEU A 118 16.08 22.48 13.83
CA LEU A 118 14.82 22.06 14.44
C LEU A 118 13.63 22.52 13.59
N GLU A 119 13.61 23.78 13.15
CA GLU A 119 12.57 24.34 12.28
C GLU A 119 12.44 23.52 10.98
N LYS A 120 13.56 23.28 10.28
CA LYS A 120 13.57 22.47 9.05
C LYS A 120 13.04 21.06 9.29
N MET A 121 13.42 20.41 10.39
CA MET A 121 12.91 19.07 10.74
C MET A 121 11.42 19.10 11.07
N THR A 122 10.93 20.14 11.74
CA THR A 122 9.49 20.28 12.02
C THR A 122 8.67 20.55 10.77
N THR A 123 9.18 21.37 9.84
CA THR A 123 8.54 21.62 8.55
C THR A 123 8.47 20.35 7.71
N ALA A 124 9.60 19.64 7.56
CA ALA A 124 9.63 18.37 6.82
C ALA A 124 8.67 17.32 7.42
N LYS A 125 8.60 17.24 8.75
CA LYS A 125 7.64 16.35 9.44
C LYS A 125 6.20 16.69 9.09
N LEU A 126 5.83 17.97 9.07
CA LEU A 126 4.48 18.41 8.73
C LEU A 126 4.15 18.15 7.25
N GLU A 127 5.12 18.34 6.35
CA GLU A 127 4.98 18.02 4.93
C GLU A 127 4.76 16.51 4.71
N ASP A 128 5.51 15.67 5.41
CA ASP A 128 5.35 14.21 5.38
C ASP A 128 3.97 13.78 5.93
N GLU A 129 3.51 14.38 7.04
CA GLU A 129 2.19 14.11 7.62
C GLU A 129 1.06 14.49 6.64
N ASN A 130 1.16 15.67 6.00
CA ASN A 130 0.19 16.09 4.98
C ASN A 130 0.22 15.18 3.75
N CYS A 131 1.42 14.75 3.30
CA CYS A 131 1.58 13.84 2.19
C CYS A 131 0.92 12.48 2.48
N MET A 132 1.09 11.97 3.71
CA MET A 132 0.46 10.73 4.15
C MET A 132 -1.08 10.83 4.12
N GLU A 133 -1.65 11.93 4.61
CA GLU A 133 -3.11 12.16 4.55
C GLU A 133 -3.61 12.21 3.09
N HIS A 134 -2.90 12.93 2.22
CA HIS A 134 -3.25 13.02 0.81
C HIS A 134 -3.19 11.66 0.11
N LEU A 135 -2.17 10.84 0.39
CA LEU A 135 -2.04 9.48 -0.15
C LEU A 135 -3.21 8.58 0.28
N MET A 136 -3.65 8.69 1.54
CA MET A 136 -4.81 7.93 2.04
C MET A 136 -6.10 8.34 1.30
N VAL A 137 -6.37 9.64 1.19
CA VAL A 137 -7.56 10.15 0.49
C VAL A 137 -7.53 9.76 -0.99
N GLN A 138 -6.38 9.87 -1.64
CA GLN A 138 -6.21 9.47 -3.04
C GLN A 138 -6.49 7.98 -3.25
N GLY A 139 -6.04 7.11 -2.32
CA GLY A 139 -6.33 5.68 -2.36
C GLY A 139 -7.83 5.39 -2.29
N GLN A 140 -8.55 6.05 -1.37
CA GLN A 140 -10.00 5.90 -1.21
C GLN A 140 -10.76 6.37 -2.45
N LEU A 141 -10.39 7.52 -3.00
CA LEU A 141 -10.99 8.04 -4.25
C LEU A 141 -10.77 7.09 -5.43
N GLY A 142 -9.56 6.51 -5.54
CA GLY A 142 -9.27 5.51 -6.55
C GLY A 142 -10.15 4.26 -6.40
N GLU A 143 -10.32 3.76 -5.18
CA GLU A 143 -11.20 2.63 -4.88
C GLU A 143 -12.65 2.91 -5.26
N GLU A 144 -13.17 4.09 -4.91
CA GLU A 144 -14.53 4.52 -5.26
C GLU A 144 -14.74 4.61 -6.77
N GLN A 145 -13.76 5.15 -7.50
CA GLN A 145 -13.81 5.21 -8.97
C GLN A 145 -13.84 3.82 -9.59
N ILE A 146 -12.95 2.92 -9.15
CA ILE A 146 -12.94 1.52 -9.62
C ILE A 146 -14.30 0.88 -9.36
N ARG A 147 -14.79 0.95 -8.12
CA ARG A 147 -16.10 0.38 -7.75
C ARG A 147 -17.23 0.98 -8.59
N GLY A 148 -17.21 2.29 -8.84
CA GLY A 148 -18.20 2.99 -9.65
C GLY A 148 -18.20 2.54 -11.11
N VAL A 149 -17.03 2.33 -11.71
CA VAL A 149 -16.91 1.82 -13.09
C VAL A 149 -17.42 0.38 -13.17
N PHE A 150 -17.00 -0.50 -12.26
CA PHE A 150 -17.47 -1.89 -12.24
C PHE A 150 -18.98 -2.00 -12.02
N LYS A 151 -19.56 -1.16 -11.16
CA LYS A 151 -21.01 -1.10 -10.97
C LYS A 151 -21.76 -0.80 -12.28
N LYS A 152 -21.27 0.15 -13.08
CA LYS A 152 -21.86 0.46 -14.40
C LYS A 152 -21.72 -0.71 -15.37
N PHE A 153 -20.60 -1.42 -15.34
CA PHE A 153 -20.41 -2.63 -16.15
C PHE A 153 -21.41 -3.73 -15.77
N TYR A 154 -21.63 -3.98 -14.48
CA TYR A 154 -22.62 -4.99 -14.06
C TYR A 154 -24.02 -4.63 -14.50
N GLN A 155 -24.44 -3.36 -14.34
CA GLN A 155 -25.73 -2.89 -14.82
C GLN A 155 -25.89 -3.10 -16.34
N PHE A 156 -24.87 -2.73 -17.11
CA PHE A 156 -24.87 -2.94 -18.56
C PHE A 156 -25.01 -4.42 -18.93
N LEU A 157 -24.29 -5.31 -18.24
CA LEU A 157 -24.36 -6.75 -18.51
C LEU A 157 -25.74 -7.33 -18.19
N GLU A 158 -26.34 -6.94 -17.07
CA GLU A 158 -27.70 -7.37 -16.69
C GLU A 158 -28.73 -6.91 -17.72
N GLU A 159 -28.64 -5.65 -18.17
CA GLU A 159 -29.53 -5.09 -19.19
C GLU A 159 -29.37 -5.80 -20.54
N GLU A 160 -28.12 -6.02 -20.99
CA GLU A 160 -27.83 -6.71 -22.25
C GLU A 160 -28.29 -8.18 -22.20
N GLU A 161 -28.04 -8.90 -21.10
CA GLU A 161 -28.51 -10.27 -20.92
C GLU A 161 -30.04 -10.35 -20.99
N ALA A 162 -30.74 -9.48 -20.26
CA ALA A 162 -32.20 -9.43 -20.27
C ALA A 162 -32.75 -9.13 -21.67
N ALA A 163 -32.13 -8.18 -22.39
CA ALA A 163 -32.51 -7.84 -23.75
C ALA A 163 -32.34 -9.02 -24.72
N ARG A 164 -31.23 -9.75 -24.63
CA ARG A 164 -30.96 -10.94 -25.47
C ARG A 164 -31.93 -12.07 -25.20
N ILE A 165 -32.23 -12.34 -23.93
CA ILE A 165 -33.23 -13.35 -23.55
C ILE A 165 -34.62 -12.97 -24.06
N ALA A 166 -35.00 -11.69 -23.96
CA ALA A 166 -36.29 -11.20 -24.46
C ALA A 166 -36.39 -11.33 -25.99
N ALA A 167 -35.33 -10.98 -26.72
CA ALA A 167 -35.26 -11.14 -28.17
C ALA A 167 -35.42 -12.62 -28.59
N LEU A 168 -34.71 -13.52 -27.90
CA LEU A 168 -34.81 -14.96 -28.15
C LEU A 168 -36.22 -15.49 -27.91
N LYS A 169 -36.87 -15.12 -26.79
CA LYS A 169 -38.24 -15.53 -26.48
C LYS A 169 -39.23 -15.03 -27.55
N LYS A 170 -39.07 -13.79 -28.02
CA LYS A 170 -39.90 -13.24 -29.10
C LYS A 170 -39.71 -14.02 -30.40
N GLU A 171 -38.47 -14.33 -30.78
CA GLU A 171 -38.19 -15.15 -31.96
C GLU A 171 -38.81 -16.54 -31.86
N GLN A 172 -38.68 -17.20 -30.70
CA GLN A 172 -39.28 -18.51 -30.45
C GLN A 172 -40.80 -18.47 -30.58
N GLN A 173 -41.46 -17.45 -30.00
CA GLN A 173 -42.91 -17.29 -30.08
C GLN A 173 -43.37 -17.12 -31.53
N LEU A 174 -42.70 -16.26 -32.30
CA LEU A 174 -43.03 -16.05 -33.72
C LEU A 174 -42.88 -17.34 -34.53
N LYS A 175 -41.80 -18.10 -34.30
CA LYS A 175 -41.59 -19.41 -34.97
C LYS A 175 -42.68 -20.42 -34.58
N TYR A 176 -43.10 -20.43 -33.32
CA TYR A 176 -44.18 -21.29 -32.86
C TYR A 176 -45.51 -20.94 -33.51
N GLU A 177 -45.88 -19.66 -33.57
CA GLU A 177 -47.12 -19.18 -34.20
C GLU A 177 -47.16 -19.56 -35.69
N VAL A 178 -46.07 -19.34 -36.42
CA VAL A 178 -45.95 -19.73 -37.84
C VAL A 178 -46.11 -21.25 -38.02
N MET A 179 -45.52 -22.07 -37.15
CA MET A 179 -45.72 -23.53 -37.22
C MET A 179 -47.13 -23.96 -36.84
N ARG A 180 -47.74 -23.33 -35.83
CA ARG A 180 -49.11 -23.62 -35.43
C ARG A 180 -50.08 -23.36 -36.60
N GLU A 181 -49.98 -22.21 -37.25
CA GLU A 181 -50.81 -21.87 -38.42
C GLU A 181 -50.60 -22.86 -39.57
N ARG A 182 -49.34 -23.28 -39.82
CA ARG A 182 -49.05 -24.29 -40.84
C ARG A 182 -49.70 -25.63 -40.51
N VAL A 183 -49.65 -26.06 -39.26
CA VAL A 183 -50.29 -27.31 -38.79
C VAL A 183 -51.80 -27.22 -38.90
N GLU A 184 -52.41 -26.10 -38.49
CA GLU A 184 -53.86 -25.86 -38.60
C GLU A 184 -54.32 -25.94 -40.07
N LYS A 185 -53.61 -25.26 -40.98
CA LYS A 185 -53.92 -25.28 -42.41
C LYS A 185 -53.77 -26.68 -43.03
N LEU A 186 -52.72 -27.42 -42.67
CA LEU A 186 -52.56 -28.81 -43.13
C LEU A 186 -53.70 -29.69 -42.60
N THR A 187 -54.11 -29.49 -41.36
CA THR A 187 -55.24 -30.23 -40.75
C THR A 187 -56.55 -29.94 -41.50
N GLU A 188 -56.82 -28.67 -41.81
CA GLU A 188 -58.00 -28.28 -42.60
C GLU A 188 -58.00 -28.90 -44.00
N ASN A 189 -56.85 -28.89 -44.69
CA ASN A 189 -56.72 -29.52 -46.01
C ASN A 189 -56.96 -31.03 -45.95
N ILE A 190 -56.39 -31.73 -44.95
CA ILE A 190 -56.59 -33.18 -44.75
C ILE A 190 -58.08 -33.51 -44.55
N LEU A 191 -58.81 -32.68 -43.81
CA LEU A 191 -60.23 -32.90 -43.55
C LEU A 191 -61.13 -32.56 -44.75
N SER A 192 -60.77 -31.53 -45.54
CA SER A 192 -61.62 -30.99 -46.61
C SER A 192 -61.36 -31.61 -47.99
N GLU A 193 -60.10 -31.94 -48.34
CA GLU A 193 -59.76 -32.47 -49.67
C GLU A 193 -60.52 -33.74 -50.05
N PRO A 194 -60.63 -34.77 -49.17
CA PRO A 194 -61.39 -35.97 -49.50
C PRO A 194 -62.87 -35.66 -49.74
N ILE A 195 -63.46 -34.75 -48.95
CA ILE A 195 -64.86 -34.35 -49.07
C ILE A 195 -65.10 -33.67 -50.42
N VAL A 196 -64.25 -32.71 -50.79
CA VAL A 196 -64.34 -32.02 -52.08
C VAL A 196 -64.17 -32.99 -53.25
N HIS A 197 -63.23 -33.94 -53.13
CA HIS A 197 -63.02 -34.95 -54.16
C HIS A 197 -64.24 -35.86 -54.32
N LEU A 198 -64.81 -36.36 -53.22
CA LEU A 198 -66.03 -37.17 -53.23
C LEU A 198 -67.23 -36.40 -53.81
N GLN A 199 -67.40 -35.13 -53.46
CA GLN A 199 -68.47 -34.28 -54.02
C GLN A 199 -68.35 -34.13 -55.53
N LYS A 200 -67.15 -33.95 -56.07
CA LYS A 200 -66.90 -33.90 -57.52
C LYS A 200 -67.24 -35.23 -58.20
N LEU A 201 -66.79 -36.35 -57.63
CA LEU A 201 -67.12 -37.69 -58.16
C LEU A 201 -68.63 -37.91 -58.19
N LEU A 202 -69.35 -37.54 -57.13
CA LEU A 202 -70.81 -37.62 -57.08
C LEU A 202 -71.50 -36.72 -58.12
N GLN A 203 -70.98 -35.52 -58.39
CA GLN A 203 -71.49 -34.66 -59.46
C GLN A 203 -71.27 -35.28 -60.85
N MET A 204 -70.10 -35.85 -61.12
CA MET A 204 -69.80 -36.53 -62.38
C MET A 204 -70.71 -37.75 -62.60
N LEU A 205 -70.96 -38.53 -61.56
CA LEU A 205 -71.88 -39.68 -61.61
C LEU A 205 -73.32 -39.23 -61.91
N ARG A 206 -73.81 -38.17 -61.27
CA ARG A 206 -75.13 -37.59 -61.57
C ARG A 206 -75.25 -37.12 -63.01
N TRP A 207 -74.25 -36.38 -63.49
CA TRP A 207 -74.23 -35.90 -64.88
C TRP A 207 -74.27 -37.05 -65.90
N GLY A 208 -73.52 -38.14 -65.65
CA GLY A 208 -73.56 -39.34 -66.50
C GLY A 208 -74.92 -40.06 -66.47
N GLN A 209 -75.63 -40.04 -65.35
CA GLN A 209 -76.99 -40.61 -65.27
C GLN A 209 -78.02 -39.76 -66.01
N GLU A 210 -77.93 -38.44 -65.90
CA GLU A 210 -78.85 -37.48 -66.56
C GLU A 210 -78.64 -37.42 -68.08
N HIS A 211 -77.44 -37.72 -68.57
CA HIS A 211 -77.11 -37.62 -70.01
C HIS A 211 -76.88 -38.97 -70.71
N SER A 212 -76.90 -40.10 -69.99
CA SER A 212 -76.97 -41.43 -70.64
C SER A 212 -78.38 -41.79 -71.15
N LEU A 213 -79.41 -41.06 -70.72
CA LEU A 213 -80.81 -41.22 -71.18
C LEU A 213 -81.14 -40.45 -72.48
N THR A 214 -80.16 -39.81 -73.12
CA THR A 214 -80.33 -39.06 -74.37
C THR A 214 -79.40 -39.53 -75.49
N TRP A 215 -79.30 -40.84 -75.71
CA TRP A 215 -78.89 -41.36 -77.03
C TRP A 215 -80.15 -41.70 -77.83
N PRO A 216 -80.45 -40.97 -78.93
CA PRO A 216 -81.51 -41.37 -79.85
C PRO A 216 -81.16 -42.72 -80.49
N SER A 217 -82.15 -43.61 -80.52
CA SER A 217 -82.22 -44.79 -81.37
C SER A 217 -81.65 -44.53 -82.77
N MET A 218 -80.65 -45.31 -83.17
CA MET A 218 -80.31 -45.53 -84.57
C MET A 218 -79.67 -46.92 -84.69
N LEU A 219 -80.50 -47.91 -85.07
CA LEU A 219 -80.25 -48.82 -86.19
C LEU A 219 -81.43 -49.78 -86.29
N ASP A 220 -82.31 -49.45 -87.23
CA ASP A 220 -83.21 -50.38 -87.91
C ASP A 220 -82.42 -51.58 -88.46
N VAL A 221 -82.82 -52.80 -88.06
CA VAL A 221 -82.90 -54.01 -88.91
C VAL A 221 -84.04 -54.88 -88.38
#